data_AF-B8KRF0-F1
#
_entry.id   AF-B8KRF0-F1
#
_cell.length_a   1.000
_cell.length_b   1.000
_cell.length_c   1.000
_cell.angle_alpha   90.00
_cell.angle_beta   90.00
_cell.angle_gamma   90.00
#
_symmetry.space_group_name_H-M   'P 1'
#
loop_
_entity.id
_entity.type
_entity.pdbx_description
1 polymer ?
#
loop_
_entity_poly.entity_id
_entity_poly.type
_entity_poly.pdbx_seq_one_letter_code
_entity_poly.pdbx_strand_id
1 'polypeptide(L)'
;MKLKRLLARVTEFQGADEETQKQEIKAIRKVLKLLKKKEKALKEKLKRNPERDDAESIRTSLKVIYVQRTKGVERVRELKAQDVKGESD
;
A
#
# COMPACT_ATOMS: atom_id res chain seq x y z
N MET A 1 -10.35 -37.03 19.00
CA MET A 1 -10.36 -36.74 17.53
C MET A 1 -11.01 -35.41 17.14
N LYS A 2 -11.91 -34.80 17.93
CA LYS A 2 -12.53 -33.49 17.58
C LYS A 2 -11.58 -32.29 17.75
N LEU A 3 -10.77 -32.25 18.82
CA LEU A 3 -9.86 -31.13 19.11
C LEU A 3 -8.77 -30.93 18.04
N LYS A 4 -8.13 -32.02 17.59
CA LYS A 4 -7.11 -31.95 16.51
C LYS A 4 -7.66 -31.43 15.19
N ARG A 5 -8.90 -31.78 14.83
CA ARG A 5 -9.57 -31.26 13.62
C ARG A 5 -9.98 -29.80 13.77
N LEU A 6 -10.37 -29.38 14.97
CA LEU A 6 -10.71 -27.99 15.26
C LEU A 6 -9.45 -27.10 15.17
N LEU A 7 -8.33 -27.55 15.76
CA LEU A 7 -7.04 -26.86 15.65
C LEU A 7 -6.59 -26.75 14.19
N ALA A 8 -6.67 -27.83 13.40
CA ALA A 8 -6.31 -27.79 11.98
C ALA A 8 -7.13 -26.74 11.20
N ARG A 9 -8.44 -26.64 11.46
CA ARG A 9 -9.29 -25.60 10.84
C ARG A 9 -8.90 -24.19 11.27
N VAL A 10 -8.57 -23.99 12.55
CA VAL A 10 -8.10 -22.67 13.03
C VAL A 10 -6.78 -22.29 12.36
N THR A 11 -5.85 -23.22 12.19
CA THR A 11 -4.58 -22.98 11.48
C THR A 11 -4.81 -22.71 9.99
N GLU A 12 -5.76 -23.39 9.35
CA GLU A 12 -6.17 -23.10 7.97
C GLU A 12 -6.77 -21.70 7.83
N PHE A 13 -7.60 -21.26 8.78
CA PHE A 13 -8.14 -19.88 8.81
C PHE A 13 -7.03 -18.84 9.01
N GLN A 14 -6.08 -19.08 9.93
CA GLN A 14 -4.92 -18.20 10.12
C GLN A 14 -4.07 -18.09 8.85
N GLY A 15 -3.79 -19.21 8.18
CA GLY A 15 -3.04 -19.20 6.92
C GLY A 15 -3.76 -18.50 5.76
N ALA A 16 -5.09 -18.56 5.71
CA ALA A 16 -5.90 -17.84 4.73
C ALA A 16 -5.86 -16.32 4.93
N ASP A 17 -5.84 -15.87 6.19
CA ASP A 17 -5.72 -14.46 6.55
C ASP A 17 -4.33 -13.91 6.18
N GLU A 18 -3.26 -14.66 6.45
CA GLU A 18 -1.90 -14.27 6.05
C GLU A 18 -1.74 -14.12 4.52
N GLU A 19 -2.28 -15.06 3.75
CA GLU A 19 -2.18 -15.02 2.28
C GLU A 19 -2.96 -13.82 1.74
N THR A 20 -4.12 -13.52 2.32
CA THR A 20 -4.91 -12.32 2.01
C THR A 20 -4.13 -11.05 2.29
N GLN A 21 -3.49 -10.94 3.46
CA GLN A 21 -2.65 -9.79 3.82
C GLN A 21 -1.46 -9.63 2.87
N LYS A 22 -0.77 -10.72 2.51
CA LYS A 22 0.33 -10.73 1.53
C LYS A 22 -0.13 -10.20 0.16
N GLN A 23 -1.31 -10.61 -0.29
CA GLN A 23 -1.90 -10.13 -1.54
C GLN A 23 -2.27 -8.65 -1.49
N GLU A 24 -2.86 -8.19 -0.37
CA GLU A 24 -3.17 -6.78 -0.14
C GLU A 24 -1.91 -5.91 -0.16
N ILE A 25 -0.87 -6.29 0.57
CA ILE A 25 0.44 -5.60 0.57
C ILE A 25 1.00 -5.53 -0.86
N LYS A 26 0.92 -6.62 -1.62
CA LYS A 26 1.39 -6.68 -3.02
C LYS A 26 0.61 -5.72 -3.91
N ALA A 27 -0.70 -5.63 -3.75
CA ALA A 27 -1.55 -4.70 -4.48
C ALA A 27 -1.21 -3.24 -4.15
N ILE A 28 -1.12 -2.89 -2.85
CA ILE A 28 -0.76 -1.54 -2.41
C ILE A 28 0.61 -1.13 -2.95
N ARG A 29 1.61 -2.02 -2.90
CA ARG A 29 2.95 -1.75 -3.45
C ARG A 29 2.92 -1.48 -4.96
N LYS A 30 2.07 -2.16 -5.74
CA LYS A 30 1.90 -1.88 -7.17
C LYS A 30 1.36 -0.46 -7.37
N VAL A 31 0.32 -0.07 -6.64
CA VAL A 31 -0.24 1.29 -6.69
C VAL A 31 0.80 2.34 -6.30
N LEU A 32 1.54 2.13 -5.20
CA LEU A 32 2.61 3.03 -4.77
C LEU A 32 3.72 3.20 -5.83
N LYS A 33 4.07 2.14 -6.58
CA LYS A 33 5.03 2.24 -7.69
C LYS A 33 4.47 3.09 -8.83
N LEU A 34 3.20 2.94 -9.18
CA LEU A 34 2.54 3.74 -10.22
C LEU A 34 2.47 5.22 -9.81
N LEU A 35 2.08 5.50 -8.57
CA LEU A 35 2.06 6.85 -8.02
C LEU A 35 3.45 7.51 -8.05
N LYS A 36 4.52 6.76 -7.74
CA LYS A 36 5.91 7.28 -7.83
C LYS A 36 6.28 7.66 -9.27
N LYS A 37 5.90 6.85 -10.25
CA LYS A 37 6.15 7.14 -11.67
C LYS A 37 5.39 8.39 -12.11
N LYS A 38 4.11 8.51 -11.74
CA LYS A 38 3.27 9.68 -12.03
C LYS A 38 3.84 10.95 -11.39
N GLU A 39 4.24 10.87 -10.12
CA GLU A 39 4.89 11.96 -9.40
C GLU A 39 6.15 12.44 -10.14
N LYS A 40 7.05 11.52 -10.52
CA LYS A 40 8.27 11.85 -11.27
C LYS A 40 7.94 12.54 -12.59
N ALA A 41 6.99 12.00 -13.35
CA ALA A 41 6.59 12.60 -14.63
C ALA A 41 6.04 14.02 -14.48
N LEU A 42 5.21 14.27 -13.46
CA LEU A 42 4.65 15.59 -13.17
C LEU A 42 5.72 16.59 -12.68
N LYS A 43 6.65 16.14 -11.84
CA LYS A 43 7.80 16.96 -11.42
C LYS A 43 8.69 17.34 -12.59
N GLU A 44 9.00 16.41 -13.48
CA GLU A 44 9.77 16.69 -14.69
C GLU A 44 9.05 17.67 -15.63
N LYS A 45 7.72 17.55 -15.76
CA LYS A 45 6.92 18.53 -16.53
C LYS A 45 7.03 19.94 -15.96
N LEU A 46 6.88 20.12 -14.65
CA LEU A 46 7.06 21.43 -14.01
C LEU A 46 8.50 21.94 -14.12
N LYS A 47 9.49 21.07 -13.98
CA LYS A 47 10.90 21.45 -14.10
C LYS A 47 11.25 21.99 -15.49
N ARG A 48 10.69 21.39 -16.55
CA ARG A 48 10.95 21.79 -17.94
C ARG A 48 10.22 23.06 -18.36
N ASN A 49 9.04 23.31 -17.82
CA ASN A 49 8.29 24.53 -18.08
C ASN A 49 7.51 24.93 -16.82
N PRO A 50 8.07 25.79 -15.96
CA PRO A 50 7.46 26.17 -14.69
C PRO A 50 6.20 27.03 -14.81
N GLU A 51 6.08 27.83 -15.87
CA GLU A 51 5.01 28.83 -16.06
C GLU A 51 3.90 28.36 -17.01
N ARG A 52 3.87 27.07 -17.31
CA ARG A 52 2.81 26.44 -18.08
C ARG A 52 1.43 26.73 -17.47
N ASP A 53 0.42 26.93 -18.31
CA ASP A 53 -0.95 27.23 -17.89
C ASP A 53 -1.54 26.16 -16.94
N ASP A 54 -1.09 24.91 -17.07
CA ASP A 54 -1.52 23.80 -16.21
C ASP A 54 -0.69 23.64 -14.92
N ALA A 55 0.22 24.56 -14.59
CA ALA A 55 1.16 24.43 -13.49
C ALA A 55 0.48 24.21 -12.13
N GLU A 56 -0.57 24.99 -11.83
CA GLU A 56 -1.33 24.85 -10.58
C GLU A 56 -2.11 23.53 -10.51
N SER A 57 -2.62 23.05 -11.65
CA SER A 57 -3.27 21.73 -11.73
C SER A 57 -2.26 20.60 -11.48
N ILE A 58 -1.05 20.71 -12.01
CA ILE A 58 0.03 19.76 -11.75
C ILE A 58 0.45 19.80 -10.27
N ARG A 59 0.60 20.99 -9.67
CA ARG A 59 0.94 21.14 -8.24
C ARG A 59 -0.14 20.53 -7.35
N THR A 60 -1.40 20.75 -7.67
CA THR A 60 -2.54 20.12 -6.96
C THR A 60 -2.50 18.61 -7.08
N SER A 61 -2.26 18.08 -8.29
CA SER A 61 -2.10 16.65 -8.53
C SER A 61 -0.93 16.06 -7.72
N LEU A 62 0.19 16.78 -7.63
CA LEU A 62 1.34 16.37 -6.82
C LEU A 62 1.01 16.31 -5.32
N LYS A 63 0.23 17.26 -4.78
CA LYS A 63 -0.24 17.22 -3.39
C LYS A 63 -1.11 15.98 -3.13
N VAL A 64 -2.06 15.70 -4.02
CA VAL A 64 -2.92 14.50 -3.91
C VAL A 64 -2.09 13.22 -3.94
N ILE A 65 -1.14 13.12 -4.88
CA ILE A 65 -0.25 11.96 -4.97
C ILE A 65 0.58 11.79 -3.70
N TYR A 66 1.08 12.88 -3.12
CA TYR A 66 1.82 12.83 -1.86
C TYR A 66 0.96 12.24 -0.73
N VAL A 67 -0.24 12.78 -0.51
CA VAL A 67 -1.17 12.28 0.51
C VAL A 67 -1.51 10.80 0.30
N GLN A 68 -1.81 10.41 -0.94
CA GLN A 68 -2.13 9.01 -1.28
C GLN A 68 -0.94 8.07 -1.02
N ARG A 69 0.28 8.51 -1.33
CA ARG A 69 1.49 7.72 -1.09
C ARG A 69 1.76 7.53 0.40
N THR A 70 1.61 8.59 1.20
CA THR A 70 1.75 8.52 2.66
C THR A 70 0.77 7.52 3.26
N LYS A 71 -0.53 7.64 2.92
CA LYS A 71 -1.57 6.71 3.37
C LYS A 71 -1.29 5.27 2.96
N GLY A 72 -0.84 5.04 1.72
CA GLY A 72 -0.50 3.70 1.25
C GLY A 72 0.71 3.09 1.96
N VAL A 73 1.70 3.90 2.36
CA VAL A 73 2.85 3.44 3.16
C VAL A 73 2.43 3.10 4.59
N GLU A 74 1.58 3.93 5.21
CA GLU A 74 1.00 3.67 6.52
C GLU A 74 0.21 2.35 6.53
N ARG A 75 -0.66 2.14 5.54
CA ARG A 75 -1.42 0.88 5.41
C ARG A 75 -0.52 -0.35 5.30
N VAL A 76 0.59 -0.26 4.54
CA VAL A 76 1.56 -1.36 4.45
C VAL A 76 2.26 -1.62 5.79
N ARG A 77 2.51 -0.58 6.59
CA ARG A 77 3.11 -0.73 7.92
C ARG A 77 2.12 -1.40 8.89
N GLU A 78 0.85 -1.01 8.86
CA GLU A 78 -0.21 -1.60 9.67
C GLU A 78 -0.37 -3.10 9.37
N LEU A 79 -0.49 -3.47 8.09
CA LEU A 79 -0.62 -4.87 7.68
C LEU A 79 0.58 -5.71 8.13
N LYS A 80 1.79 -5.16 8.05
CA LYS A 80 3.00 -5.84 8.55
C LYS A 80 3.07 -5.94 10.07
N ALA A 81 2.53 -4.95 10.79
CA ALA A 81 2.49 -4.99 12.25
C ALA A 81 1.45 -5.99 12.77
N GLN A 82 0.39 -6.23 12.00
CA GLN A 82 -0.59 -7.28 12.26
C GLN A 82 0.01 -8.68 12.09
N ASP A 83 0.84 -8.88 11.05
CA ASP A 83 1.65 -10.11 10.87
C ASP A 83 2.51 -10.41 12.14
N VAL A 84 3.21 -9.40 12.68
CA VAL A 84 4.12 -9.60 13.84
C VAL A 84 3.38 -9.87 15.15
N LYS A 85 2.16 -9.33 15.33
CA LYS A 85 1.36 -9.58 16.54
C LYS A 85 0.73 -10.98 16.56
N GLY A 86 0.51 -11.61 15.41
CA GLY A 86 -0.04 -12.97 15.32
C GLY A 86 0.91 -14.09 15.76
N GLU A 87 2.22 -13.82 15.85
CA GLU A 87 3.24 -14.80 16.27
C GLU A 87 3.54 -14.78 17.79
N SER A 88 2.92 -13.88 18.56
CA SER A 88 3.27 -13.62 19.98
C SER A 88 2.17 -13.96 21.02
N ASP A 89 1.00 -14.44 20.58
CA ASP A 89 -0.12 -14.90 21.44
C ASP A 89 -0.38 -16.41 21.22
#